data_AF-H9WN69-F1
#
_entry.id   AF-H9WN69-F1
#
_cell.length_a   1.000
_cell.length_b   1.000
_cell.length_c   1.000
_cell.angle_alpha   90.00
_cell.angle_beta   90.00
_cell.angle_gamma   90.00
#
_symmetry.space_group_name_H-M   'P 1'
#
loop_
_entity.id
_entity.type
_entity.pdbx_description
1 polymer ?
#
loop_
_entity_poly.entity_id
_entity_poly.type
_entity_poly.pdbx_seq_one_letter_code
_entity_poly.pdbx_strand_id
1 'polypeptide(L)' 'EKGDVFVFPRGLVHFQQNIGSSPAVAITAFNSQLPGAQVLSVSLFGSNPPVPEGVLTKAFQIGHREV' A
#
# COMPACT_ATOMS: atom_id res chain seq x y z
N GLU A 1 -5.71 3.44 -20.11
CA GLU A 1 -4.95 3.45 -21.37
C GLU A 1 -3.83 4.50 -21.31
N LYS A 2 -2.86 4.45 -22.23
CA LYS A 2 -1.77 5.45 -22.28
C LYS A 2 -2.37 6.85 -22.50
N GLY A 3 -2.14 7.75 -21.55
CA GLY A 3 -2.69 9.11 -21.58
C GLY A 3 -3.86 9.33 -20.62
N ASP A 4 -4.45 8.25 -20.07
CA ASP A 4 -5.48 8.38 -19.04
C ASP A 4 -4.88 8.87 -17.72
N VAL A 5 -5.71 9.57 -16.95
CA VAL A 5 -5.35 10.16 -15.66
C VAL A 5 -6.28 9.64 -14.57
N PHE A 6 -5.73 9.44 -13.39
CA PHE A 6 -6.46 9.08 -12.17
C PHE A 6 -6.06 10.02 -11.04
N VAL A 7 -6.96 10.18 -10.06
CA VAL A 7 -6.73 11.00 -8.87
C VAL A 7 -7.08 10.19 -7.64
N PHE A 8 -6.16 10.15 -6.68
CA PHE A 8 -6.42 9.59 -5.35
C PHE A 8 -6.58 10.73 -4.35
N PRO A 9 -7.76 10.88 -3.71
CA PRO A 9 -7.92 11.81 -2.61
C PRO A 9 -6.92 11.53 -1.49
N ARG A 10 -6.47 12.60 -0.82
CA ARG A 10 -5.46 12.52 0.25
C ARG A 10 -5.90 11.55 1.35
N GLY A 11 -5.01 10.63 1.72
CA GLY A 11 -5.21 9.69 2.83
C GLY A 11 -5.99 8.43 2.45
N LEU A 12 -6.51 8.32 1.22
CA LEU A 12 -7.18 7.10 0.79
C LEU A 12 -6.20 6.03 0.32
N VAL A 13 -6.48 4.79 0.73
CA VAL A 13 -5.75 3.60 0.27
C VAL A 13 -5.99 3.42 -1.23
N HIS A 14 -4.91 3.17 -1.96
CA HIS A 14 -4.94 2.91 -3.39
C HIS A 14 -3.79 1.96 -3.77
N PHE A 15 -3.90 1.31 -4.92
CA PHE A 15 -2.89 0.38 -5.43
C PHE A 15 -2.84 0.43 -6.96
N GLN A 16 -1.77 -0.12 -7.53
CA GLN A 16 -1.64 -0.32 -8.98
C GLN A 16 -1.25 -1.78 -9.23
N GLN A 17 -1.82 -2.38 -10.27
CA GLN A 17 -1.47 -3.72 -10.72
C GLN A 17 -1.33 -3.71 -12.23
N ASN A 18 -0.20 -4.21 -12.74
CA ASN A 18 -0.04 -4.45 -14.17
C ASN A 18 -0.74 -5.76 -14.54
N ILE A 19 -1.85 -5.67 -15.27
CA ILE A 19 -2.60 -6.82 -15.79
C ILE A 19 -2.21 -7.19 -17.23
N GLY A 20 -1.31 -6.42 -17.87
CA GLY A 20 -0.81 -6.66 -19.22
C GLY A 20 0.41 -7.58 -19.24
N SER A 21 0.78 -8.05 -20.43
CA SER A 21 1.92 -8.95 -20.65
C SER A 21 3.27 -8.24 -20.84
N SER A 22 3.27 -6.91 -20.87
CA SER A 22 4.45 -6.07 -21.11
C SER A 22 4.68 -5.12 -19.93
N PRO A 23 5.92 -4.61 -19.71
CA PRO A 23 6.19 -3.62 -18.69
C PRO A 23 5.31 -2.36 -18.83
N ALA A 24 4.77 -1.89 -17.72
CA ALA A 24 3.95 -0.68 -17.65
C ALA A 24 4.62 0.38 -16.77
N VAL A 25 4.39 1.66 -17.08
CA VAL A 25 4.93 2.81 -16.35
C VAL A 25 3.83 3.84 -16.14
N ALA A 26 3.78 4.43 -14.95
CA ALA A 26 2.94 5.58 -14.62
C ALA A 26 3.81 6.71 -14.07
N ILE A 27 3.46 7.95 -14.43
CA ILE A 27 4.07 9.17 -13.88
C ILE A 27 3.08 9.77 -12.89
N THR A 28 3.52 10.03 -11.67
CA THR A 28 2.67 10.57 -10.60
C THR A 28 3.19 11.93 -10.13
N ALA A 29 2.28 12.75 -9.63
CA ALA A 29 2.57 14.08 -9.09
C ALA A 29 1.81 14.28 -7.78
N PHE A 30 2.38 15.06 -6.87
CA PHE A 30 1.80 15.36 -5.57
C PHE A 30 1.70 16.87 -5.37
N ASN A 31 0.67 17.30 -4.66
CA ASN A 31 0.49 18.71 -4.28
C ASN A 31 1.20 19.09 -2.97
N SER A 32 2.19 18.30 -2.55
CA SER A 32 3.03 18.53 -1.37
C SER A 32 4.48 18.24 -1.74
N GLN A 33 5.41 19.05 -1.21
CA GLN A 33 6.85 18.80 -1.30
C GLN A 33 7.27 17.62 -0.40
N LEU A 34 6.47 17.29 0.61
CA LEU A 34 6.65 16.17 1.53
C LEU A 34 5.39 15.30 1.51
N PRO A 35 5.12 14.56 0.42
CA PRO A 35 3.89 13.78 0.30
C PRO A 35 3.87 12.57 1.25
N GLY A 36 5.05 12.00 1.53
CA GLY A 36 5.20 10.76 2.29
C GLY A 36 4.56 9.56 1.58
N ALA A 37 4.86 8.36 2.07
CA ALA A 37 4.19 7.14 1.65
C ALA A 37 4.05 6.20 2.86
N GLN A 38 2.89 5.56 2.99
CA GLN A 38 2.66 4.49 3.96
C GLN A 38 2.32 3.23 3.18
N VAL A 39 3.30 2.33 3.08
CA VAL A 39 3.13 1.06 2.38
C VAL A 39 2.53 0.06 3.35
N LEU A 40 1.23 -0.21 3.23
CA LEU A 40 0.47 -0.97 4.24
C LEU A 40 1.11 -2.31 4.61
N SER A 41 1.53 -3.11 3.64
CA SER A 41 2.14 -4.42 3.90
C SER A 41 3.42 -4.31 4.72
N VAL A 42 4.29 -3.35 4.38
CA VAL A 42 5.54 -3.10 5.10
C VAL A 42 5.26 -2.53 6.48
N SER A 43 4.34 -1.56 6.59
CA SER A 43 4.00 -0.95 7.88
C SER A 43 3.31 -1.92 8.85
N LEU A 44 2.58 -2.92 8.34
CA LEU A 44 1.87 -3.91 9.18
C LEU A 44 2.73 -5.12 9.53
N PHE A 45 3.48 -5.67 8.57
CA PHE A 45 4.16 -6.96 8.71
C PHE A 45 5.69 -6.87 8.65
N GLY A 46 6.25 -5.70 8.31
CA GLY A 46 7.69 -5.47 8.19
C GLY A 46 8.20 -4.28 9.02
N SER A 47 7.42 -3.77 9.96
CA SER A 47 7.80 -2.63 10.79
C SER A 47 8.93 -2.99 11.76
N ASN A 48 9.67 -1.97 12.21
CA ASN A 48 10.66 -2.12 13.26
C ASN A 48 10.46 -1.05 14.35
N PRO A 49 10.07 -1.41 15.59
CA PRO A 49 9.77 -2.77 16.04
C PRO A 49 8.53 -3.38 15.32
N PRO A 50 8.40 -4.72 15.28
CA PRO A 50 7.24 -5.36 14.70
C PRO A 50 5.94 -4.99 15.42
N VAL A 51 4.83 -4.94 14.68
CA VAL A 51 3.50 -4.88 15.30
C VAL A 51 3.31 -6.16 16.14
N PRO A 52 2.84 -6.07 17.40
CA PRO A 52 2.64 -7.25 18.22
C PRO A 52 1.69 -8.24 17.55
N GLU A 53 2.10 -9.51 17.49
CA GLU A 53 1.36 -10.57 16.80
C GLU A 53 -0.10 -10.67 17.29
N GLY A 54 -0.33 -10.53 18.60
CA GLY A 54 -1.68 -10.55 19.18
C GLY A 54 -2.60 -9.41 18.71
N VAL A 55 -2.05 -8.30 18.23
CA VAL A 55 -2.83 -7.21 17.60
C VAL A 55 -3.22 -7.63 16.19
N LEU A 56 -2.29 -8.20 15.42
CA LEU A 56 -2.53 -8.66 14.06
C LEU A 56 -3.55 -9.81 14.03
N THR A 57 -3.38 -10.84 14.86
CA THR A 57 -4.33 -11.97 14.93
C THR A 57 -5.74 -11.50 15.27
N LYS A 58 -5.88 -10.56 16.21
CA LYS A 58 -7.18 -10.01 16.59
C LYS A 58 -7.79 -9.11 15.51
N ALA A 59 -6.99 -8.30 14.84
CA ALA A 59 -7.47 -7.39 13.78
C ALA A 59 -7.89 -8.14 12.52
N PHE A 60 -7.11 -9.15 12.12
CA PHE A 60 -7.36 -9.95 10.92
C PHE A 60 -8.24 -11.18 11.15
N GLN A 61 -8.53 -11.52 12.41
CA GLN A 61 -9.33 -12.70 12.80
C GLN A 61 -8.74 -14.03 12.30
N ILE A 62 -7.41 -14.15 12.39
CA ILE A 62 -6.63 -15.32 11.95
C ILE A 62 -5.79 -15.87 13.11
N GLY A 63 -5.28 -17.08 12.94
CA GLY A 63 -4.38 -17.74 13.89
C GLY A 63 -2.96 -17.18 13.86
N HIS A 64 -2.22 -17.46 14.93
CA HIS A 64 -0.82 -17.08 15.11
C HIS A 64 0.12 -17.51 13.97
N ARG A 65 -0.15 -18.67 13.34
CA ARG A 65 0.67 -19.19 12.23
C ARG A 65 0.36 -18.55 10.88
N GLU A 66 -0.68 -17.73 10.80
CA GLU A 66 -1.18 -17.10 9.56
C GLU A 66 -0.79 -15.62 9.47
N VAL A 67 -0.24 -15.06 10.55
CA VAL A 67 0.38 -13.72 10.62
C VAL A 67 1.81 -13.79 10.09
#